data_AF-A0A615NVA8-F1
#
_entry.id   AF-A0A615NVA8-F1
#
_cell.length_a   1.000
_cell.length_b   1.000
_cell.length_c   1.000
_cell.angle_alpha   90.00
_cell.angle_beta   90.00
_cell.angle_gamma   90.00
#
_symmetry.space_group_name_H-M   'P 1'
#
loop_
_entity.id
_entity.type
_entity.pdbx_description
1 polymer ?
#
loop_
_entity_poly.entity_id
_entity_poly.type
_entity_poly.pdbx_seq_one_letter_code
_entity_poly.pdbx_strand_id
1 'polypeptide(L)'
;MRDVLNDIVNYIVKEKCNLIRICGNGAGGKSYLTSILIKSLQENGICTNYLCTDDYLLDAYIRKNINSEVTNRRITANNPKSYFYPALKRDISMLKKHFTLITIYQGKLLDCDYRSISFIDGLGTAFLEK
;
A
#
# COMPACT_ATOMS: atom_id res chain seq x y z
N MET A 1 -6.62 5.05 22.84
CA MET A 1 -5.85 4.60 21.65
C MET A 1 -6.12 3.14 21.31
N ARG A 2 -6.13 2.23 22.30
CA ARG A 2 -6.57 0.84 22.06
C ARG A 2 -8.02 0.75 21.59
N ASP A 3 -8.89 1.59 22.14
CA ASP A 3 -10.32 1.60 21.77
C ASP A 3 -10.52 1.95 20.29
N VAL A 4 -9.84 3.00 19.81
CA VAL A 4 -9.86 3.40 18.40
C VAL A 4 -9.33 2.29 17.49
N LEU A 5 -8.28 1.57 17.90
CA LEU A 5 -7.75 0.46 17.09
C LEU A 5 -8.78 -0.67 16.98
N ASN A 6 -9.42 -1.03 18.08
CA ASN A 6 -10.47 -2.04 18.09
C ASN A 6 -11.67 -1.61 17.24
N ASP A 7 -12.05 -0.34 17.30
CA ASP A 7 -13.13 0.21 16.46
C ASP A 7 -12.79 0.10 14.96
N ILE A 8 -11.54 0.39 14.58
CA ILE A 8 -11.09 0.24 13.19
C ILE A 8 -11.13 -1.24 12.77
N VAL A 9 -10.64 -2.16 13.60
CA VAL A 9 -10.66 -3.60 13.30
C VAL A 9 -12.10 -4.10 13.16
N ASN A 10 -12.98 -3.72 14.08
CA ASN A 10 -14.39 -4.07 14.04
C ASN A 10 -15.07 -3.53 12.77
N TYR A 11 -14.75 -2.30 12.38
CA TYR A 11 -15.26 -1.70 11.15
C TYR A 11 -14.79 -2.47 9.91
N ILE A 12 -13.50 -2.79 9.81
CA ILE A 12 -12.91 -3.56 8.71
C ILE A 12 -13.64 -4.90 8.53
N VAL A 13 -13.87 -5.60 9.63
CA VAL A 13 -14.53 -6.92 9.61
C VAL A 13 -16.01 -6.78 9.26
N LYS A 14 -16.72 -5.84 9.90
CA LYS A 14 -18.16 -5.61 9.70
C LYS A 14 -18.49 -5.22 8.27
N GLU A 15 -17.73 -4.30 7.69
CA GLU A 15 -17.92 -3.82 6.32
C GLU A 15 -17.30 -4.74 5.27
N LYS A 16 -16.68 -5.86 5.69
CA LYS A 16 -16.03 -6.84 4.82
C LYS A 16 -15.02 -6.17 3.88
N CYS A 17 -14.23 -5.24 4.41
CA CYS A 17 -13.22 -4.54 3.62
C CYS A 17 -12.19 -5.53 3.07
N ASN A 18 -12.06 -5.63 1.75
CA ASN A 18 -11.07 -6.48 1.10
C ASN A 18 -9.74 -5.74 0.80
N LEU A 19 -9.78 -4.41 0.73
CA LEU A 19 -8.62 -3.56 0.46
C LEU A 19 -8.61 -2.36 1.39
N ILE A 20 -7.49 -2.15 2.08
CA ILE A 20 -7.30 -1.01 2.99
C ILE A 20 -6.07 -0.24 2.52
N ARG A 21 -6.25 1.07 2.29
CA ARG A 21 -5.15 1.98 1.92
C ARG A 21 -4.82 2.87 3.11
N ILE A 22 -3.56 2.93 3.48
CA ILE A 22 -3.05 3.79 4.56
C ILE A 22 -2.05 4.77 3.94
N CYS A 23 -2.45 6.04 3.86
CA CYS A 23 -1.71 7.09 3.16
C CYS A 23 -1.16 8.14 4.13
N GLY A 24 -0.06 8.80 3.73
CA GLY A 24 0.51 9.96 4.45
C GLY A 24 2.02 10.04 4.33
N ASN A 25 2.60 11.11 4.88
CA ASN A 25 4.02 11.43 4.71
C ASN A 25 4.96 10.42 5.41
N GLY A 26 6.23 10.43 5.01
CA GLY A 26 7.29 9.67 5.66
C GLY A 26 7.35 9.96 7.17
N ALA A 27 7.73 8.95 7.96
CA ALA A 27 7.79 8.99 9.43
C ALA A 27 6.48 9.31 10.17
N GLY A 28 5.33 9.35 9.48
CA GLY A 28 4.01 9.61 10.11
C GLY A 28 3.40 8.43 10.88
N GLY A 29 4.14 7.36 11.16
CA GLY A 29 3.64 6.20 11.91
C GLY A 29 2.73 5.22 11.14
N LYS A 30 2.57 5.40 9.82
CA LYS A 30 1.67 4.58 8.98
C LYS A 30 2.00 3.09 8.98
N SER A 31 3.28 2.75 8.78
CA SER A 31 3.71 1.35 8.75
C SER A 31 3.58 0.68 10.11
N TYR A 32 3.69 1.47 11.18
CA TYR A 32 3.42 1.01 12.55
C TYR A 32 1.91 0.77 12.78
N LEU A 33 1.05 1.70 12.35
CA LEU A 33 -0.40 1.49 12.41
C LEU A 33 -0.81 0.27 11.59
N THR A 34 -0.28 0.14 10.38
CA THR A 34 -0.56 -0.97 9.47
C THR A 34 -0.14 -2.30 10.08
N SER A 35 1.05 -2.38 10.69
CA SER A 35 1.53 -3.61 11.31
C SER A 35 0.69 -4.02 12.52
N ILE A 36 0.21 -3.07 13.34
CA ILE A 36 -0.69 -3.37 14.45
C ILE A 36 -2.05 -3.88 13.94
N LEU A 37 -2.64 -3.24 12.93
CA LEU A 37 -3.92 -3.68 12.36
C LEU A 37 -3.81 -5.08 11.75
N ILE A 38 -2.75 -5.35 10.98
CA ILE A 38 -2.45 -6.67 10.43
C ILE A 38 -2.35 -7.70 11.54
N LYS A 39 -1.55 -7.42 12.58
CA LYS A 39 -1.36 -8.34 13.70
C LYS A 39 -2.68 -8.65 14.41
N SER A 40 -3.48 -7.62 14.69
CA SER A 40 -4.78 -7.79 15.35
C SER A 40 -5.75 -8.64 14.52
N LEU A 41 -5.80 -8.44 13.19
CA LEU A 41 -6.64 -9.26 12.30
C LEU A 41 -6.13 -10.71 12.23
N GLN A 42 -4.82 -10.92 12.13
CA GLN A 42 -4.22 -12.25 12.09
C GLN A 42 -4.43 -13.03 13.39
N GLU A 43 -4.37 -12.36 14.55
CA GLU A 43 -4.71 -12.95 15.86
C GLU A 43 -6.17 -13.42 15.93
N ASN A 44 -7.06 -12.84 15.11
CA ASN A 44 -8.45 -13.26 14.94
C ASN A 44 -8.64 -14.27 13.77
N GLY A 45 -7.56 -14.85 13.23
CA GLY A 45 -7.60 -15.86 12.18
C GLY A 45 -7.90 -15.31 10.78
N ILE A 46 -7.78 -13.99 10.56
CA ILE A 46 -8.02 -13.37 9.25
C ILE A 46 -6.70 -13.31 8.48
N CYS A 47 -6.70 -13.86 7.26
CA CYS A 47 -5.57 -13.79 6.34
C CYS A 47 -5.39 -12.35 5.83
N THR A 48 -4.16 -11.85 5.84
CA THR A 48 -3.86 -10.49 5.39
C THR A 48 -2.67 -10.46 4.43
N ASN A 49 -2.76 -9.56 3.46
CA ASN A 49 -1.69 -9.24 2.52
C ASN A 49 -1.15 -7.83 2.82
N TYR A 50 0.12 -7.61 2.50
CA TYR A 50 0.76 -6.31 2.70
C TYR A 50 1.61 -5.94 1.48
N LEU A 51 1.35 -4.75 0.94
CA LEU A 51 2.07 -4.12 -0.15
C LEU A 51 2.52 -2.73 0.28
N CYS A 52 3.83 -2.48 0.27
CA CYS A 52 4.39 -1.14 0.47
C CYS A 52 4.53 -0.44 -0.87
N THR A 53 3.95 0.76 -1.01
CA THR A 53 4.07 1.54 -2.26
C THR A 53 5.49 2.08 -2.48
N ASP A 54 6.30 2.17 -1.43
CA ASP A 54 7.71 2.58 -1.55
C ASP A 54 8.55 1.53 -2.30
N ASP A 55 8.13 0.26 -2.34
CA ASP A 55 8.76 -0.81 -3.14
C ASP A 55 8.63 -0.57 -4.65
N TYR A 56 7.73 0.33 -5.04
CA TYR A 56 7.48 0.72 -6.43
C TYR A 56 8.15 2.04 -6.75
N LEU A 57 8.88 2.66 -5.82
CA LEU A 57 9.66 3.86 -6.12
C LEU A 57 10.76 3.53 -7.12
N LEU A 58 10.84 4.30 -8.20
CA LEU A 58 11.94 4.25 -9.16
C LEU A 58 13.25 4.56 -8.45
N ASP A 59 14.37 4.04 -8.94
CA ASP A 59 15.69 4.31 -8.34
C ASP A 59 15.94 5.81 -8.16
N ALA A 60 16.64 6.19 -7.09
CA ALA A 60 16.91 7.59 -6.78
C ALA A 60 17.65 8.32 -7.90
N TYR A 61 18.51 7.62 -8.66
CA TYR A 61 19.14 8.13 -9.87
C TYR A 61 18.11 8.43 -10.96
N ILE A 62 17.19 7.49 -11.23
CA ILE A 62 16.12 7.69 -12.22
C ILE A 62 15.27 8.90 -11.80
N ARG A 63 14.82 8.98 -10.55
CA ARG A 63 14.01 10.11 -10.04
C ARG A 63 14.72 11.46 -10.12
N LYS A 64 16.06 11.50 -10.01
CA LYS A 64 16.86 12.72 -10.18
C LYS A 64 16.97 13.16 -11.63
N ASN A 65 16.90 12.23 -12.58
CA ASN A 65 17.04 12.49 -14.01
C ASN A 65 15.71 12.64 -14.74
N ILE A 66 14.58 12.30 -14.11
CA ILE A 66 13.26 12.69 -14.60
C ILE A 66 13.12 14.20 -14.36
N ASN A 67 13.41 15.00 -15.40
CA ASN A 67 13.12 16.42 -15.38
C ASN A 67 11.61 16.63 -15.29
N SER A 68 11.17 17.41 -14.31
CA SER A 68 9.82 17.96 -14.35
C SER A 68 9.84 19.08 -15.38
N GLU A 69 9.17 18.90 -16.52
CA GLU A 69 9.07 19.89 -17.62
C GLU A 69 8.57 21.28 -17.14
N VAL A 70 8.00 21.35 -15.94
CA VAL A 70 7.32 22.53 -15.40
C VAL A 70 8.18 23.31 -14.39
N THR A 71 9.12 22.63 -13.72
CA THR A 71 9.98 23.26 -12.71
C THR A 71 11.30 22.50 -12.66
N ASN A 72 12.44 23.17 -12.68
CA ASN A 72 13.78 22.58 -12.50
C ASN A 72 14.00 21.96 -11.08
N ARG A 73 12.94 21.43 -10.46
CA ARG A 73 12.91 20.88 -9.11
C ARG A 73 13.01 19.36 -9.17
N ARG A 74 13.78 18.81 -8.24
CA ARG A 74 13.91 17.36 -8.05
C ARG A 74 12.54 16.76 -7.75
N ILE A 75 12.21 15.67 -8.46
CA ILE A 75 11.00 14.90 -8.20
C ILE A 75 11.20 14.11 -6.90
N THR A 76 10.26 14.26 -5.94
CA THR A 76 10.25 13.55 -4.65
C THR A 76 9.20 12.45 -4.64
N ALA A 77 9.18 11.62 -3.60
CA ALA A 77 8.19 10.55 -3.42
C ALA A 77 6.73 11.05 -3.40
N ASN A 78 6.49 12.36 -3.30
CA ASN A 78 5.16 12.97 -3.35
C ASN A 78 4.64 13.19 -4.78
N ASN A 79 5.38 12.77 -5.80
CA ASN A 79 4.98 12.88 -7.19
C ASN A 79 4.74 11.48 -7.78
N PRO A 80 3.62 11.24 -8.49
CA PRO A 80 3.35 9.95 -9.13
C PRO A 80 4.46 9.50 -10.10
N LYS A 81 5.18 10.44 -10.74
CA LYS A 81 6.32 10.14 -11.62
C LYS A 81 7.52 9.49 -10.88
N SER A 82 7.53 9.51 -9.55
CA SER A 82 8.55 8.83 -8.75
C SER A 82 8.36 7.32 -8.64
N TYR A 83 7.21 6.80 -9.06
CA TYR A 83 6.86 5.39 -8.93
C TYR A 83 6.83 4.72 -10.29
N PHE A 84 7.12 3.43 -10.32
CA PHE A 84 6.79 2.56 -11.43
C PHE A 84 5.28 2.30 -11.45
N TYR A 85 4.54 3.35 -11.81
CA TYR A 85 3.09 3.43 -11.71
C TYR A 85 2.34 2.28 -12.42
N PRO A 86 2.75 1.80 -13.61
CA PRO A 86 2.06 0.69 -14.26
C PRO A 86 2.02 -0.58 -13.42
N ALA A 87 3.13 -0.96 -12.79
CA ALA A 87 3.19 -2.14 -11.94
C ALA A 87 2.41 -1.96 -10.63
N LEU A 88 2.51 -0.77 -10.01
CA LEU A 88 1.73 -0.45 -8.81
C LEU A 88 0.22 -0.52 -9.09
N LYS A 89 -0.23 0.05 -10.22
CA LYS A 89 -1.63 0.01 -10.66
C LYS A 89 -2.08 -1.42 -10.95
N ARG A 90 -1.23 -2.23 -11.62
CA ARG A 90 -1.48 -3.66 -11.87
C ARG A 90 -1.71 -4.41 -10.56
N ASP A 91 -0.78 -4.33 -9.62
CA ASP A 91 -0.82 -5.14 -8.41
C ASP A 91 -2.02 -4.79 -7.54
N ILE A 92 -2.30 -3.50 -7.39
CA ILE A 92 -3.46 -3.06 -6.61
C ILE A 92 -4.77 -3.46 -7.31
N SER A 93 -4.83 -3.46 -8.65
CA SER A 93 -5.99 -3.96 -9.38
C SER A 93 -6.19 -5.47 -9.20
N MET A 94 -5.10 -6.25 -9.17
CA MET A 94 -5.14 -7.68 -8.90
C MET A 94 -5.59 -7.98 -7.48
N LEU A 95 -5.06 -7.26 -6.47
CA LEU A 95 -5.48 -7.38 -5.08
C LEU A 95 -6.98 -7.06 -4.91
N LYS A 96 -7.47 -5.99 -5.56
CA LYS A 96 -8.91 -5.64 -5.57
C LYS A 96 -9.80 -6.76 -6.14
N LYS A 97 -9.27 -7.57 -7.04
CA LYS A 97 -9.97 -8.68 -7.72
C LYS A 97 -9.69 -10.05 -7.09
N HIS A 98 -8.99 -10.11 -5.96
CA HIS A 98 -8.61 -11.36 -5.30
C HIS A 98 -7.75 -12.28 -6.19
N PHE A 99 -6.87 -11.70 -7.01
CA PHE A 99 -5.86 -12.48 -7.74
C PHE A 99 -4.57 -12.59 -6.93
N THR A 100 -4.10 -13.82 -6.75
CA THR A 100 -2.76 -14.10 -6.25
C THR A 100 -1.72 -13.53 -7.22
N LEU A 101 -0.70 -12.87 -6.68
CA LEU A 101 0.33 -12.20 -7.47
C LEU A 101 1.71 -12.29 -6.83
N ILE A 102 2.74 -12.11 -7.65
CA ILE A 102 4.13 -11.95 -7.20
C ILE A 102 4.51 -10.47 -7.40
N THR A 103 4.94 -9.81 -6.32
CA THR A 103 5.33 -8.40 -6.34
C THR A 103 6.60 -8.20 -7.17
N ILE A 104 6.70 -7.06 -7.84
CA ILE A 104 7.88 -6.73 -8.67
C ILE A 104 9.16 -6.56 -7.84
N TYR A 105 9.02 -6.17 -6.57
CA TYR A 105 10.12 -5.97 -5.65
C TYR A 105 10.21 -7.17 -4.73
N GLN A 106 11.40 -7.77 -4.64
CA GLN A 106 11.72 -8.96 -3.84
C GLN A 106 10.91 -10.24 -4.16
N GLY A 107 10.00 -10.22 -5.14
CA GLY A 107 9.29 -11.42 -5.60
C GLY A 107 8.38 -12.05 -4.53
N LYS A 108 7.77 -11.24 -3.65
CA LYS A 108 6.90 -11.75 -2.60
C LYS A 108 5.59 -12.25 -3.20
N LEU A 109 5.22 -13.49 -2.89
CA LEU A 109 3.90 -14.03 -3.20
C LEU A 109 2.87 -13.41 -2.24
N LEU A 110 1.85 -12.76 -2.81
CA LEU A 110 0.67 -12.30 -2.09
C LEU A 110 -0.49 -13.22 -2.44
N ASP A 111 -0.79 -14.16 -1.55
CA ASP A 111 -1.87 -15.12 -1.75
C ASP A 111 -3.21 -14.47 -1.41
N CYS A 112 -4.03 -14.26 -2.42
CA CYS A 112 -5.26 -13.52 -2.31
C CYS A 112 -6.43 -14.45 -2.60
N ASP A 113 -7.20 -14.76 -1.57
CA ASP A 113 -8.53 -15.32 -1.73
C ASP A 113 -9.61 -14.28 -1.39
N TYR A 114 -10.88 -14.66 -1.53
CA TYR A 114 -12.02 -13.80 -1.23
C TYR A 114 -12.18 -13.48 0.27
N ARG A 115 -11.40 -14.11 1.15
CA ARG A 115 -11.42 -13.91 2.61
C ARG A 115 -10.26 -13.03 3.08
N SER A 116 -9.24 -12.88 2.25
CA SER A 116 -8.04 -12.10 2.55
C SER A 116 -8.29 -10.59 2.53
N ILE A 117 -7.63 -9.87 3.43
CA ILE A 117 -7.64 -8.40 3.49
C ILE A 117 -6.28 -7.87 3.06
N SER A 118 -6.26 -7.07 2.01
CA SER A 118 -5.02 -6.51 1.46
C SER A 118 -4.77 -5.09 1.96
N PHE A 119 -3.66 -4.91 2.69
CA PHE A 119 -3.17 -3.62 3.14
C PHE A 119 -2.18 -3.02 2.15
N ILE A 120 -2.41 -1.77 1.77
CA ILE A 120 -1.51 -0.99 0.93
C ILE A 120 -1.06 0.23 1.73
N ASP A 121 0.23 0.30 2.06
CA ASP A 121 0.83 1.39 2.83
C ASP A 121 1.77 2.25 1.99
N GLY A 122 1.89 3.52 2.36
CA GLY A 122 2.84 4.46 1.82
C GLY A 122 2.17 5.56 1.02
N LEU A 123 2.96 6.57 0.64
CA LEU A 123 2.43 7.78 0.03
C LEU A 123 1.91 7.54 -1.39
N GLY A 124 2.46 6.54 -2.10
CA GLY A 124 2.02 6.16 -3.44
C GLY A 124 0.53 5.83 -3.52
N THR A 125 -0.08 5.45 -2.40
CA THR A 125 -1.52 5.18 -2.31
C THR A 125 -2.39 6.40 -2.63
N ALA A 126 -1.89 7.61 -2.40
CA ALA A 126 -2.62 8.86 -2.62
C ALA A 126 -2.84 9.18 -4.10
N PHE A 127 -2.03 8.61 -5.01
CA PHE A 127 -2.09 8.88 -6.46
C PHE A 127 -2.92 7.86 -7.24
N LEU A 128 -3.54 6.90 -6.54
CA LEU A 128 -4.28 5.83 -7.17
C LEU A 128 -5.75 6.22 -7.31
N GLU A 129 -6.34 5.84 -8.44
CA GLU A 129 -7.79 5.93 -8.65
C GLU A 129 -8.54 5.21 -7.49
N LYS A 130 -9.62 5.84 -7.05
CA LYS A 130 -10.46 5.36 -5.94
C LYS A 130 -11.20 4.10 -6.37
#